data_AF-A0ABD5VIX0-F1
#
_entry.id   AF-A0ABD5VIX0-F1
#
_cell.length_a   1.000
_cell.length_b   1.000
_cell.length_c   1.000
_cell.angle_alpha   90.00
_cell.angle_beta   90.00
_cell.angle_gamma   90.00
#
_symmetry.space_group_name_H-M   'P 1'
#
loop_
_entity.id
_entity.type
_entity.pdbx_description
1 polymer ?
#
loop_
_entity_poly.entity_id
_entity_poly.type
_entity_poly.pdbx_seq_one_letter_code
_entity_poly.pdbx_strand_id
1 'polypeptide(L)'
;MSDPATPERGSEDPVDWRRTDDGVRLFDPDNDDAWIEVTFEAGVPPEKRLFMVCDDCGAVAAQRTRPGRASVCADCGTEHDHEPRRPPEQTRE
;
A
#
# COMPACT_ATOMS: atom_id res chain seq x y z
N MET A 1 28.09 10.97 -28.93
CA MET A 1 26.89 10.22 -28.47
C MET A 1 27.10 10.00 -26.99
N SER A 2 26.36 10.72 -26.15
CA SER A 2 26.49 10.65 -24.70
C SER A 2 25.47 9.65 -24.17
N ASP A 3 25.93 8.67 -23.42
CA ASP A 3 25.10 7.76 -22.63
C ASP A 3 24.27 8.58 -21.63
N PRO A 4 22.94 8.40 -21.54
CA PRO A 4 22.17 9.02 -20.47
C PRO A 4 22.54 8.32 -19.16
N ALA A 5 23.08 9.11 -18.22
CA ALA A 5 23.44 8.66 -16.88
C ALA A 5 22.30 7.84 -16.26
N THR A 6 22.59 6.57 -15.97
CA THR A 6 21.78 5.73 -15.08
C THR A 6 21.56 6.52 -13.78
N PRO A 7 20.32 6.72 -13.32
CA PRO A 7 20.11 7.30 -12.00
C PRO A 7 20.75 6.38 -10.97
N GLU A 8 21.77 6.87 -10.28
CA GLU A 8 22.35 6.25 -9.09
C GLU A 8 21.18 5.95 -8.15
N ARG A 9 20.89 4.68 -7.88
CA ARG A 9 19.94 4.32 -6.83
C ARG A 9 20.51 4.90 -5.55
N GLY A 10 19.83 5.91 -5.00
CA GLY A 10 20.22 6.52 -3.74
C GLY A 10 20.47 5.45 -2.68
N SER A 11 21.51 5.67 -1.88
CA SER A 11 21.89 4.93 -0.68
C SER A 11 20.76 4.04 -0.16
N GLU A 12 20.99 2.73 -0.12
CA GLU A 12 20.12 1.76 0.54
C GLU A 12 20.19 1.94 2.06
N ASP A 13 20.02 3.17 2.56
CA ASP A 13 19.89 3.41 4.00
C ASP A 13 18.64 2.67 4.47
N PRO A 14 18.78 1.62 5.30
CA PRO A 14 17.65 0.86 5.76
C PRO A 14 16.78 1.82 6.58
N VAL A 15 15.57 2.08 6.08
CA VAL A 15 14.58 2.86 6.81
C VAL A 15 14.36 2.16 8.15
N ASP A 16 14.79 2.75 9.26
CA ASP A 16 14.60 2.20 10.60
C ASP A 16 13.14 2.47 11.02
N TRP A 17 12.30 1.44 10.92
CA TRP A 17 10.89 1.52 11.30
C TRP A 17 10.46 0.32 12.13
N ARG A 18 9.51 0.58 13.04
CA ARG A 18 8.87 -0.44 13.89
C ARG A 18 7.36 -0.39 13.71
N ARG A 19 6.73 -1.55 13.63
CA ARG A 19 5.27 -1.64 13.59
C ARG A 19 4.66 -1.28 14.96
N THR A 20 3.56 -0.54 14.95
CA THR A 20 2.71 -0.30 16.14
C THR A 20 1.37 -1.01 15.97
N ASP A 21 0.50 -0.96 16.98
CA ASP A 21 -0.81 -1.62 16.94
C ASP A 21 -1.68 -1.12 15.78
N ASP A 22 -1.63 0.19 15.51
CA ASP A 22 -2.46 0.88 14.51
C ASP A 22 -1.65 1.51 13.37
N GLY A 23 -0.35 1.21 13.24
CA GLY A 23 0.54 2.04 12.44
C GLY A 23 1.98 1.56 12.30
N VAL A 24 2.86 2.54 12.02
CA VAL A 24 4.31 2.39 12.07
C VAL A 24 4.93 3.60 12.77
N ARG A 25 6.09 3.39 13.37
CA ARG A 25 6.98 4.45 13.85
C ARG A 25 8.25 4.42 13.03
N LEU A 26 8.64 5.58 12.50
CA LEU A 26 9.87 5.80 11.76
C LEU A 26 10.88 6.48 12.68
N PHE A 27 12.12 6.00 12.69
CA PHE A 27 13.19 6.51 13.51
C PHE A 27 14.23 7.22 12.65
N ASP A 28 14.89 8.21 13.25
CA ASP A 28 16.13 8.72 12.70
C ASP A 28 17.23 7.65 12.88
N PRO A 29 17.95 7.26 11.80
CA PRO A 29 18.99 6.22 11.89
C PRO A 29 20.11 6.54 12.88
N ASP A 30 20.36 7.82 13.13
CA ASP A 30 21.43 8.29 14.02
C ASP A 30 20.91 8.63 15.42
N ASN A 31 19.60 8.54 15.68
CA ASN A 31 18.98 8.88 16.96
C ASN A 31 17.63 8.17 17.19
N ASP A 32 17.62 7.11 18.01
CA ASP A 32 16.43 6.30 18.30
C ASP A 32 15.39 6.98 19.20
N ASP A 33 15.77 8.07 19.88
CA ASP A 33 14.83 8.93 20.60
C ASP A 33 14.10 9.93 19.68
N ALA A 34 14.58 10.11 18.44
CA ALA A 34 13.94 10.95 17.43
C ALA A 34 13.07 10.09 16.49
N TRP A 35 11.74 10.27 16.58
CA TRP A 35 10.81 9.47 15.81
C TRP A 35 9.57 10.23 15.34
N ILE A 36 8.95 9.70 14.29
CA ILE A 36 7.65 10.10 13.77
C ILE A 36 6.71 8.89 13.83
N GLU A 37 5.50 9.08 14.36
CA GLU A 37 4.46 8.05 14.37
C GLU A 37 3.41 8.29 13.29
N VAL A 38 3.11 7.23 12.54
CA VAL A 38 2.13 7.21 11.46
C VAL A 38 1.05 6.20 11.80
N THR A 39 -0.14 6.69 12.14
CA THR A 39 -1.32 5.85 12.38
C THR A 39 -2.10 5.65 11.08
N PHE A 40 -2.50 4.41 10.79
CA PHE A 40 -3.37 4.09 9.68
C PHE A 40 -4.82 3.97 10.17
N GLU A 41 -5.67 4.92 9.80
CA GLU A 41 -7.11 4.75 9.99
C GLU A 41 -7.66 3.83 8.89
N ALA A 42 -8.08 2.63 9.27
CA ALA A 42 -8.77 1.70 8.38
C ALA A 42 -10.19 2.22 8.06
N GLY A 43 -10.30 3.07 7.04
CA GLY A 43 -11.58 3.64 6.61
C GLY A 43 -11.42 5.06 6.13
N VAL A 44 -10.80 5.25 4.97
CA VAL A 44 -10.49 6.57 4.44
C VAL A 44 -11.78 7.35 4.11
N PRO A 45 -11.87 8.68 4.40
CA PRO A 45 -12.98 9.52 3.98
C PRO A 45 -13.29 9.34 2.48
N PRO A 46 -14.56 9.37 2.04
CA PRO A 46 -14.96 9.06 0.67
C PRO A 46 -14.12 9.75 -0.42
N GLU A 47 -13.67 10.97 -0.15
CA GLU A 47 -12.89 11.83 -1.04
C GLU A 47 -11.42 11.39 -1.18
N LYS A 48 -10.97 10.48 -0.31
CA LYS A 48 -9.58 10.00 -0.21
C LYS A 48 -9.46 8.47 -0.35
N ARG A 49 -10.57 7.75 -0.61
CA ARG A 49 -10.59 6.28 -0.73
C ARG A 49 -9.74 5.81 -1.91
N LEU A 50 -9.14 4.63 -1.75
CA LEU A 50 -8.48 3.93 -2.85
C LEU A 50 -9.52 3.71 -3.97
N PHE A 51 -9.11 4.01 -5.19
CA PHE A 51 -9.92 3.74 -6.38
C PHE A 51 -9.67 2.30 -6.82
N MET A 52 -10.74 1.61 -7.20
CA MET A 52 -10.62 0.40 -8.03
C MET A 52 -10.81 0.82 -9.48
N VAL A 53 -9.94 0.30 -10.35
CA VAL A 53 -10.09 0.41 -11.80
C VAL A 53 -10.53 -0.96 -12.30
N CYS A 54 -11.58 -1.01 -13.11
CA CYS A 54 -11.96 -2.24 -13.80
C CYS A 54 -11.05 -2.45 -15.00
N ASP A 55 -10.38 -3.60 -15.06
CA ASP A 55 -9.43 -3.90 -16.15
C ASP A 55 -10.12 -4.07 -17.52
N ASP A 56 -11.41 -4.42 -17.55
CA ASP A 56 -12.15 -4.66 -18.79
C ASP A 56 -12.72 -3.40 -19.42
N CYS A 57 -13.32 -2.51 -18.63
CA CYS A 57 -14.00 -1.31 -19.14
C CYS A 57 -13.33 0.01 -18.73
N GLY A 58 -12.32 -0.03 -17.87
CA GLY A 58 -11.60 1.15 -17.39
C GLY A 58 -12.38 2.00 -16.38
N ALA A 59 -13.55 1.54 -15.92
CA ALA A 59 -14.34 2.27 -14.93
C ALA A 59 -13.55 2.47 -13.62
N VAL A 60 -13.55 3.70 -13.13
CA VAL A 60 -12.86 4.08 -11.88
C VAL A 60 -13.91 4.35 -10.81
N ALA A 61 -13.90 3.54 -9.75
CA ALA A 61 -14.85 3.66 -8.66
C ALA A 61 -14.13 3.80 -7.31
N ALA A 62 -14.60 4.73 -6.47
CA ALA A 62 -14.16 4.80 -5.08
C ALA A 62 -14.53 3.50 -4.36
N GLN A 63 -13.56 2.82 -3.76
CA GLN A 63 -13.79 1.57 -3.05
C GLN A 63 -14.69 1.81 -1.83
N ARG A 64 -15.95 1.35 -1.86
CA ARG A 64 -16.93 1.63 -0.79
C ARG A 64 -16.93 0.61 0.35
N THR A 65 -16.35 -0.56 0.13
CA THR A 65 -16.36 -1.71 1.05
C THR A 65 -14.94 -2.25 1.21
N ARG A 66 -14.68 -2.99 2.30
CA ARG A 66 -13.41 -3.70 2.44
C ARG A 66 -13.21 -4.66 1.24
N PRO A 67 -12.00 -4.76 0.69
CA PRO A 67 -11.70 -5.74 -0.35
C PRO A 67 -12.10 -7.15 0.13
N GLY A 68 -12.96 -7.81 -0.64
CA GLY A 68 -13.40 -9.19 -0.41
C GLY A 68 -12.64 -10.17 -1.31
N ARG A 69 -13.14 -11.40 -1.42
CA ARG A 69 -12.60 -12.42 -2.34
C ARG A 69 -13.05 -12.24 -3.79
N ALA A 70 -14.04 -11.38 -4.02
CA ALA A 70 -14.57 -11.09 -5.34
C ALA A 70 -15.18 -9.69 -5.37
N SER A 71 -15.27 -9.11 -6.57
CA SER A 71 -15.94 -7.84 -6.84
C SER A 71 -16.60 -7.87 -8.21
N VAL A 72 -17.73 -7.18 -8.37
CA VAL A 72 -18.41 -7.01 -9.67
C VAL A 72 -18.36 -5.55 -10.09
N CYS A 73 -17.96 -5.28 -11.34
CA CYS A 73 -17.98 -3.94 -11.91
C CYS A 73 -19.44 -3.46 -12.08
N ALA A 74 -19.77 -2.31 -11.51
CA ALA A 74 -21.11 -1.74 -11.63
C ALA A 74 -21.44 -1.24 -13.05
N ASP A 75 -20.43 -0.96 -13.87
CA ASP A 75 -20.59 -0.41 -15.22
C ASP A 75 -20.69 -1.51 -16.30
N CYS A 76 -19.75 -2.46 -16.34
CA CYS A 76 -19.75 -3.52 -17.36
C CYS A 76 -20.22 -4.90 -16.87
N GLY A 77 -20.42 -5.06 -15.56
CA GLY A 77 -20.85 -6.33 -14.97
C GLY A 77 -19.77 -7.41 -14.86
N THR A 78 -18.52 -7.12 -15.21
CA THR A 78 -17.44 -8.11 -15.09
C THR A 78 -17.20 -8.49 -13.63
N GLU A 79 -17.09 -9.79 -13.39
CA GLU A 79 -16.71 -10.36 -12.10
C GLU A 79 -15.18 -10.52 -12.04
N HIS A 80 -14.58 -10.06 -10.94
CA HIS A 80 -13.16 -10.19 -10.66
C HIS A 80 -12.99 -10.99 -9.37
N ASP A 81 -12.25 -12.10 -9.45
CA ASP A 81 -11.82 -12.87 -8.30
C ASP A 81 -10.49 -12.33 -7.75
N HIS A 82 -10.40 -12.20 -6.43
CA HIS A 82 -9.21 -11.72 -5.73
C HIS A 82 -8.69 -12.84 -4.84
N GLU A 83 -7.49 -13.33 -5.10
CA GLU A 83 -6.83 -14.24 -4.15
C GLU A 83 -6.56 -13.50 -2.83
N PRO A 84 -6.96 -14.07 -1.68
CA PRO A 84 -6.65 -13.45 -0.40
C PRO A 84 -5.13 -13.36 -0.27
N ARG A 85 -4.63 -12.14 0.00
CA ARG A 85 -3.21 -11.92 0.27
C ARG A 85 -2.75 -12.89 1.35
N ARG A 86 -1.89 -13.84 0.99
CA ARG A 86 -1.28 -14.78 1.94
C ARG A 86 -0.48 -13.95 2.96
N PRO A 87 -0.67 -14.13 4.27
CA PRO A 87 0.20 -13.48 5.23
C PRO A 87 1.64 -13.93 4.96
N PRO A 88 2.63 -13.03 5.07
CA PRO A 88 4.02 -13.46 5.00
C PRO A 88 4.26 -14.51 6.08
N GLU A 89 4.91 -15.61 5.71
CA GLU A 89 5.29 -16.66 6.67
C GLU A 89 6.17 -16.01 7.74
N GLN A 90 5.68 -15.97 8.98
CA GLN A 90 6.46 -15.48 10.11
C GLN A 90 7.55 -16.51 10.39
N THR A 91 8.78 -16.25 9.95
CA THR A 91 9.96 -16.99 10.42
C THR A 91 10.06 -16.76 11.93
N ARG A 92 9.67 -17.76 12.71
CA ARG A 92 9.93 -17.82 14.15
C ARG A 92 11.36 -18.33 14.33
N GLU A 93 12.25 -17.45 14.77
CA GLU A 93 13.55 -17.81 15.35
C GLU A 93 13.42 -17.90 16.88
#